data_AF-E9BDM9-F1
#
_entry.id   AF-E9BDM9-F1
#
_cell.length_a   1.000
_cell.length_b   1.000
_cell.length_c   1.000
_cell.angle_alpha   90.00
_cell.angle_beta   90.00
_cell.angle_gamma   90.00
#
_symmetry.space_group_name_H-M   'P 1'
#
loop_
_entity.id
_entity.type
_entity.pdbx_description
1 polymer ?
#
loop_
_entity_poly.entity_id
_entity_poly.type
_entity_poly.pdbx_seq_one_letter_code
_entity_poly.pdbx_strand_id
1 'polypeptide(L)'
;MQKTLFDFVRKGTSSGPAAANVSVAADRERQRQRQWLSVSNGEDTTPRTDSPPKKHAKTRREGGCSRGNSREREGESLKGASRDDAIDLDASVSVALLESTFPPSEDCGAIDKAKHVSSGTAVPAGASAAAAAGASSGTARSEAPQLQPAATSSRWLAGLITNLEWRDFLAPITADSWRSGAFARIERFLDGEKEKGRVILPPATDIFNAFNSCPFLGLKVVLLGQDPYHDLHQAHGLCFSVLPEVALPPSLRNIYKELTTDIAGFQAPRHGYLQSWSEQGMLMLNATLTVEAHKANSHSKTSGWTAFTDAVIQHLSQHHPNRLVFLLWGGYAQQKKKLIDASRHIVLESVHPSPLSASRGWFGCHCFSACNAALQSMGHLPMHWQLPLNASLP
;
A
#
# COMPACT_ATOMS: atom_id res chain seq x y z
N MET A 1 12.84 62.93 -23.57
CA MET A 1 12.10 61.89 -22.81
C MET A 1 13.19 60.99 -22.20
N GLN A 2 13.43 60.90 -20.89
CA GLN A 2 12.53 60.72 -19.73
C GLN A 2 11.61 59.49 -19.90
N LYS A 3 11.53 58.54 -18.95
CA LYS A 3 12.22 58.41 -17.64
C LYS A 3 12.27 56.92 -17.21
N THR A 4 13.17 56.58 -16.29
CA THR A 4 13.32 55.25 -15.68
C THR A 4 12.19 54.90 -14.71
N LEU A 5 11.94 53.60 -14.50
CA LEU A 5 11.28 53.10 -13.28
C LEU A 5 11.80 51.70 -12.87
N PHE A 6 13.03 51.66 -12.39
CA PHE A 6 13.40 50.73 -11.30
C PHE A 6 13.15 51.45 -9.97
N ASP A 7 13.02 50.69 -8.88
CA ASP A 7 12.97 51.12 -7.47
C ASP A 7 11.94 52.18 -7.04
N PHE A 8 10.77 51.73 -6.55
CA PHE A 8 10.13 52.40 -5.40
C PHE A 8 9.23 51.46 -4.56
N VAL A 9 9.53 51.35 -3.25
CA VAL A 9 8.64 50.89 -2.14
C VAL A 9 8.05 49.47 -2.30
N ARG A 10 8.34 48.47 -1.45
CA ARG A 10 8.93 48.41 -0.09
C ARG A 10 8.11 49.04 1.05
N LYS A 11 6.79 48.85 1.00
CA LYS A 11 5.83 48.82 2.13
C LYS A 11 4.84 47.69 1.80
N GLY A 12 4.38 46.84 2.72
CA GLY A 12 4.58 46.84 4.17
C GLY A 12 3.28 46.47 4.87
N THR A 13 2.80 45.23 4.72
CA THR A 13 1.47 44.79 5.16
C THR A 13 1.54 43.53 6.02
N SER A 14 1.49 43.73 7.34
CA SER A 14 0.90 42.85 8.36
C SER A 14 1.11 41.33 8.23
N SER A 15 2.09 40.80 8.94
CA SER A 15 2.08 39.41 9.41
C SER A 15 0.90 39.20 10.39
N GLY A 16 -0.06 38.33 10.04
CA GLY A 16 -1.15 37.93 10.93
C GLY A 16 -0.67 37.03 12.08
N PRO A 17 -1.33 37.04 13.26
CA PRO A 17 -0.85 36.38 14.48
C PRO A 17 -0.83 34.84 14.41
N ALA A 18 -1.42 34.22 13.37
CA ALA A 18 -1.39 32.78 13.18
C ALA A 18 0.01 32.23 12.83
N ALA A 19 0.76 32.92 11.96
CA ALA A 19 2.03 32.41 11.43
C ALA A 19 3.14 32.33 12.50
N ALA A 20 3.21 33.32 13.39
CA ALA A 20 4.21 33.36 14.46
C ALA A 20 4.06 32.18 15.45
N ASN A 21 2.82 31.81 15.79
CA ASN A 21 2.56 30.73 16.75
C ASN A 21 2.97 29.34 16.23
N VAL A 22 2.89 29.09 14.92
CA VAL A 22 3.32 27.82 14.32
C VAL A 22 4.85 27.68 14.35
N SER A 23 5.59 28.74 14.02
CA SER A 23 7.07 28.76 14.15
C SER A 23 7.51 28.51 15.60
N VAL A 24 6.97 29.28 16.55
CA VAL A 24 7.35 29.16 17.97
C VAL A 24 6.99 27.78 18.55
N ALA A 25 5.92 27.14 18.09
CA ALA A 25 5.60 25.76 18.47
C ALA A 25 6.62 24.75 17.90
N ALA A 26 6.94 24.83 16.60
CA ALA A 26 7.88 23.92 15.95
C ALA A 26 9.31 24.02 16.53
N ASP A 27 9.76 25.23 16.86
CA ASP A 27 11.10 25.43 17.41
C ASP A 27 11.21 25.05 18.90
N ARG A 28 10.12 25.17 19.68
CA ARG A 28 10.04 24.60 21.04
C ARG A 28 10.11 23.08 21.02
N GLU A 29 9.48 22.43 20.05
CA GLU A 29 9.55 20.97 19.95
C GLU A 29 10.93 20.49 19.47
N ARG A 30 11.56 21.20 18.53
CA ARG A 30 12.98 20.97 18.16
C ARG A 30 13.94 21.17 19.34
N GLN A 31 13.70 22.17 20.21
CA GLN A 31 14.49 22.35 21.42
C GLN A 31 14.29 21.20 22.41
N ARG A 32 13.06 20.73 22.62
CA ARG A 32 12.76 19.56 23.46
C ARG A 32 13.45 18.29 22.97
N GLN A 33 13.40 18.02 21.66
CA GLN A 33 14.09 16.86 21.06
C GLN A 33 15.62 16.92 21.31
N ARG A 34 16.25 18.09 21.09
CA ARG A 34 17.68 18.29 21.39
C ARG A 34 18.00 18.13 22.88
N GLN A 35 17.14 18.63 23.76
CA GLN A 35 17.34 18.54 25.21
C GLN A 35 17.16 17.12 25.73
N TRP A 36 16.24 16.34 25.16
CA TRP A 36 16.05 14.91 25.47
C TRP A 36 17.26 14.07 25.03
N LEU A 37 17.75 14.26 23.79
CA LEU A 37 18.96 13.60 23.29
C LEU A 37 20.20 13.90 24.15
N SER A 38 20.27 15.09 24.75
CA SER A 38 21.35 15.46 25.68
C SER A 38 21.26 14.77 27.04
N VAL A 39 20.10 14.24 27.44
CA VAL A 39 19.91 13.48 28.69
C VAL A 39 20.14 11.99 28.46
N SER A 40 19.83 11.47 27.26
CA SER A 40 20.06 10.07 26.88
C SER A 40 21.54 9.66 26.78
N ASN A 41 22.45 10.63 26.65
CA ASN A 41 23.89 10.39 26.47
C ASN A 41 24.73 10.64 27.76
N GLY A 42 24.10 10.61 28.93
CA GLY A 42 24.82 10.62 30.22
C GLY A 42 25.33 9.22 30.57
N GLU A 43 26.63 8.97 30.39
CA GLU A 43 27.26 7.70 30.76
C GLU A 43 27.35 7.53 32.29
N ASP A 44 26.99 6.35 32.80
CA ASP A 44 27.27 5.93 34.18
C ASP A 44 28.44 4.92 34.18
N THR A 45 29.55 5.30 34.83
CA THR A 45 30.84 4.60 34.70
C THR A 45 31.27 3.93 36.00
N THR A 46 31.06 2.62 36.13
CA THR A 46 31.76 1.77 37.11
C THR A 46 32.19 0.41 36.51
N PRO A 47 33.29 -0.21 37.01
CA PRO A 47 34.02 -1.24 36.25
C PRO A 47 33.61 -2.69 36.54
N ARG A 48 34.00 -3.60 35.62
CA ARG A 48 33.95 -5.07 35.80
C ARG A 48 35.11 -5.59 36.64
N THR A 49 34.91 -6.77 37.23
CA THR A 49 35.97 -7.66 37.77
C THR A 49 35.71 -9.11 37.30
N ASP A 50 36.78 -9.89 37.07
CA ASP A 50 36.72 -11.16 36.33
C ASP A 50 36.79 -12.45 37.18
N SER A 51 36.50 -13.58 36.51
CA SER A 51 36.89 -14.97 36.86
C SER A 51 36.07 -15.71 37.95
N PRO A 52 36.19 -17.05 38.07
CA PRO A 52 35.92 -18.06 37.02
C PRO A 52 35.05 -19.25 37.54
N PRO A 53 34.48 -20.11 36.67
CA PRO A 53 33.59 -21.20 37.09
C PRO A 53 34.31 -22.41 37.72
N LYS A 54 33.70 -23.02 38.76
CA LYS A 54 34.14 -24.30 39.35
C LYS A 54 33.19 -25.45 38.98
N LYS A 55 33.77 -26.62 38.71
CA LYS A 55 33.08 -27.92 38.55
C LYS A 55 32.70 -28.48 39.93
N HIS A 56 31.63 -29.28 40.02
CA HIS A 56 31.56 -30.50 40.85
C HIS A 56 30.38 -31.39 40.40
N ALA A 57 30.26 -32.61 40.95
CA ALA A 57 29.37 -33.67 40.45
C ALA A 57 28.90 -34.62 41.58
N LYS A 58 28.03 -35.59 41.22
CA LYS A 58 27.38 -36.62 42.08
C LYS A 58 26.20 -36.07 42.94
N THR A 59 25.18 -36.85 43.36
CA THR A 59 25.01 -38.33 43.31
C THR A 59 23.54 -38.80 43.17
N ARG A 60 23.36 -39.94 42.49
CA ARG A 60 22.28 -40.96 42.55
C ARG A 60 21.34 -40.96 43.78
N ARG A 61 20.03 -41.13 43.52
CA ARG A 61 19.10 -42.00 44.28
C ARG A 61 18.13 -42.71 43.32
N GLU A 62 17.45 -43.74 43.82
CA GLU A 62 16.82 -44.80 43.00
C GLU A 62 15.31 -44.90 43.23
N GLY A 63 14.53 -45.47 42.29
CA GLY A 63 13.07 -45.45 42.41
C GLY A 63 12.23 -46.22 41.37
N GLY A 64 12.53 -47.49 41.10
CA GLY A 64 11.48 -48.51 40.83
C GLY A 64 10.71 -48.58 39.49
N CYS A 65 10.87 -49.75 38.84
CA CYS A 65 9.79 -50.61 38.33
C CYS A 65 9.15 -50.42 36.92
N SER A 66 9.47 -51.39 36.05
CA SER A 66 8.56 -52.20 35.19
C SER A 66 8.23 -51.85 33.71
N ARG A 67 8.64 -52.81 32.86
CA ARG A 67 7.96 -53.38 31.65
C ARG A 67 7.86 -52.51 30.38
N GLY A 68 8.35 -53.03 29.24
CA GLY A 68 8.16 -52.36 27.94
C GLY A 68 8.77 -52.92 26.64
N ASN A 69 9.14 -54.21 26.56
CA ASN A 69 9.45 -54.95 25.32
C ASN A 69 10.45 -54.37 24.27
N SER A 70 11.65 -54.94 24.24
CA SER A 70 12.20 -55.67 23.07
C SER A 70 12.07 -55.08 21.65
N ARG A 71 13.19 -54.58 21.09
CA ARG A 71 13.94 -55.32 20.04
C ARG A 71 15.28 -54.65 19.71
N GLU A 72 16.36 -55.44 19.72
CA GLU A 72 17.65 -55.03 19.17
C GLU A 72 17.69 -55.19 17.64
N ARG A 73 18.54 -54.39 16.99
CA ARG A 73 19.66 -54.92 16.19
C ARG A 73 20.75 -53.88 16.05
N GLU A 74 21.99 -54.37 15.97
CA GLU A 74 23.22 -53.59 16.00
C GLU A 74 23.80 -53.41 14.59
N GLY A 75 24.79 -52.52 14.49
CA GLY A 75 25.80 -52.54 13.44
C GLY A 75 25.52 -51.72 12.19
N GLU A 76 26.52 -51.12 11.53
CA GLU A 76 27.92 -50.95 11.95
C GLU A 76 28.50 -49.65 11.37
N SER A 77 29.65 -49.23 11.89
CA SER A 77 30.40 -48.07 11.38
C SER A 77 31.22 -48.46 10.16
N LEU A 78 31.44 -47.52 9.22
CA LEU A 78 32.79 -47.29 8.66
C LEU A 78 32.93 -45.96 7.89
N LYS A 79 34.17 -45.63 7.54
CA LYS A 79 34.63 -44.38 6.90
C LYS A 79 34.91 -44.61 5.41
N GLY A 80 34.88 -43.58 4.56
CA GLY A 80 35.40 -43.72 3.19
C GLY A 80 35.49 -42.42 2.38
N ALA A 81 36.71 -42.08 1.97
CA ALA A 81 37.14 -40.90 1.23
C ALA A 81 36.46 -40.57 -0.12
N SER A 82 36.50 -39.26 -0.45
CA SER A 82 36.59 -38.60 -1.77
C SER A 82 36.57 -39.43 -3.07
N ARG A 83 35.91 -38.88 -4.10
CA ARG A 83 36.65 -38.31 -5.23
C ARG A 83 35.87 -37.24 -6.00
N ASP A 84 36.63 -36.44 -6.72
CA ASP A 84 36.20 -35.45 -7.69
C ASP A 84 35.67 -36.12 -8.97
N ASP A 85 34.77 -35.45 -9.68
CA ASP A 85 34.73 -35.46 -11.14
C ASP A 85 34.06 -34.16 -11.61
N ALA A 86 34.72 -33.47 -12.54
CA ALA A 86 34.21 -32.24 -13.16
C ALA A 86 33.79 -32.54 -14.60
N ILE A 87 32.59 -32.11 -14.99
CA ILE A 87 32.13 -32.18 -16.38
C ILE A 87 31.71 -30.77 -16.80
N ASP A 88 32.63 -30.10 -17.49
CA ASP A 88 32.37 -28.92 -18.29
C ASP A 88 32.12 -29.38 -19.74
N LEU A 89 31.10 -28.83 -20.41
CA LEU A 89 30.96 -28.95 -21.86
C LEU A 89 30.05 -27.84 -22.43
N ASP A 90 30.63 -27.00 -23.28
CA ASP A 90 29.93 -26.07 -24.18
C ASP A 90 28.98 -26.83 -25.12
N ALA A 91 27.79 -26.28 -25.32
CA ALA A 91 26.81 -26.71 -26.31
C ALA A 91 26.06 -25.50 -26.89
N SER A 92 26.81 -24.58 -27.50
CA SER A 92 26.28 -23.44 -28.28
C SER A 92 25.32 -23.90 -29.38
N VAL A 93 24.02 -23.61 -29.23
CA VAL A 93 22.97 -23.90 -30.23
C VAL A 93 22.45 -22.62 -30.86
N SER A 94 22.57 -22.52 -32.19
CA SER A 94 22.05 -21.39 -32.97
C SER A 94 20.53 -21.48 -33.14
N VAL A 95 19.82 -20.39 -32.84
CA VAL A 95 18.38 -20.26 -33.14
C VAL A 95 18.22 -19.59 -34.51
N ALA A 96 17.57 -20.27 -35.45
CA ALA A 96 17.29 -19.74 -36.77
C ALA A 96 16.08 -18.78 -36.76
N LEU A 97 16.15 -17.74 -37.60
CA LEU A 97 15.01 -16.88 -37.90
C LEU A 97 13.95 -17.65 -38.70
N LEU A 98 12.68 -17.49 -38.31
CA LEU A 98 11.53 -17.84 -39.13
C LEU A 98 10.56 -16.64 -39.14
N GLU A 99 10.43 -16.02 -40.32
CA GLU A 99 9.46 -14.96 -40.56
C GLU A 99 8.06 -15.57 -40.74
N SER A 100 7.05 -14.98 -40.11
CA SER A 100 5.64 -15.37 -40.30
C SER A 100 4.93 -14.40 -41.25
N THR A 101 4.54 -14.90 -42.42
CA THR A 101 3.82 -14.13 -43.44
C THR A 101 2.31 -14.02 -43.12
N PHE A 102 1.77 -12.81 -43.26
CA PHE A 102 0.32 -12.57 -43.21
C PHE A 102 -0.34 -12.84 -44.58
N PRO A 103 -1.51 -13.48 -44.63
CA PRO A 103 -2.50 -13.30 -45.69
C PRO A 103 -3.47 -12.13 -45.36
N PRO A 104 -4.09 -11.49 -46.36
CA PRO A 104 -4.90 -10.27 -46.18
C PRO A 104 -6.38 -10.54 -45.85
N SER A 105 -7.08 -9.45 -45.50
CA SER A 105 -8.54 -9.36 -45.37
C SER A 105 -9.24 -9.17 -46.72
N GLU A 106 -10.46 -9.69 -46.86
CA GLU A 106 -11.45 -9.21 -47.84
C GLU A 106 -12.74 -8.74 -47.13
N ASP A 107 -13.52 -7.93 -47.84
CA ASP A 107 -14.69 -7.15 -47.37
C ASP A 107 -15.86 -7.28 -48.37
N CYS A 108 -17.01 -6.67 -48.07
CA CYS A 108 -18.30 -6.72 -48.78
C CYS A 108 -19.11 -8.03 -48.55
N GLY A 109 -20.45 -7.99 -48.46
CA GLY A 109 -21.36 -6.83 -48.52
C GLY A 109 -22.82 -7.21 -48.20
N ALA A 110 -23.72 -6.23 -48.24
CA ALA A 110 -25.18 -6.39 -48.05
C ALA A 110 -25.86 -7.02 -49.31
N ILE A 111 -27.17 -7.34 -49.39
CA ILE A 111 -28.38 -6.72 -48.80
C ILE A 111 -29.60 -7.68 -48.79
N ASP A 112 -30.59 -7.36 -47.93
CA ASP A 112 -32.06 -7.45 -48.15
C ASP A 112 -32.91 -8.76 -48.06
N LYS A 113 -33.90 -8.70 -47.12
CA LYS A 113 -35.35 -9.05 -47.25
C LYS A 113 -35.81 -10.52 -47.47
N ALA A 114 -37.01 -10.96 -47.08
CA ALA A 114 -38.03 -10.53 -46.08
C ALA A 114 -39.22 -11.54 -46.02
N LYS A 115 -40.22 -11.30 -45.13
CA LYS A 115 -41.60 -11.91 -45.03
C LYS A 115 -41.67 -13.29 -44.36
N HIS A 116 -42.72 -13.70 -43.60
CA HIS A 116 -43.89 -13.09 -42.90
C HIS A 116 -44.16 -13.96 -41.62
N VAL A 117 -45.21 -13.95 -40.77
CA VAL A 117 -46.64 -13.54 -40.71
C VAL A 117 -46.94 -13.13 -39.22
N SER A 118 -47.63 -12.01 -38.89
CA SER A 118 -49.05 -11.87 -38.43
C SER A 118 -49.57 -12.89 -37.38
N SER A 119 -50.43 -12.56 -36.40
CA SER A 119 -51.31 -11.38 -36.11
C SER A 119 -51.16 -10.95 -34.62
N GLY A 120 -51.56 -9.78 -34.08
CA GLY A 120 -52.83 -9.00 -34.06
C GLY A 120 -53.29 -8.85 -32.59
N THR A 121 -54.24 -8.03 -32.09
CA THR A 121 -55.02 -6.82 -32.48
C THR A 121 -55.95 -6.50 -31.27
N ALA A 122 -56.35 -5.29 -30.85
CA ALA A 122 -56.13 -3.89 -31.26
C ALA A 122 -56.38 -2.92 -30.05
N VAL A 123 -56.97 -1.72 -30.23
CA VAL A 123 -57.40 -0.73 -29.20
C VAL A 123 -58.83 -0.23 -29.50
N PRO A 124 -59.59 0.41 -28.57
CA PRO A 124 -59.62 1.89 -28.39
C PRO A 124 -59.66 2.32 -26.89
N ALA A 125 -59.35 3.54 -26.41
CA ALA A 125 -59.41 4.93 -26.91
C ALA A 125 -60.74 5.69 -26.63
N GLY A 126 -60.67 6.78 -25.85
CA GLY A 126 -61.78 7.69 -25.47
C GLY A 126 -61.33 8.70 -24.39
N ALA A 127 -61.92 9.91 -24.31
CA ALA A 127 -61.34 11.02 -23.51
C ALA A 127 -62.33 12.13 -23.03
N SER A 128 -61.85 12.97 -22.10
CA SER A 128 -62.18 14.41 -21.88
C SER A 128 -63.04 14.85 -20.66
N ALA A 129 -62.82 16.13 -20.27
CA ALA A 129 -63.70 17.09 -19.57
C ALA A 129 -63.87 17.11 -18.02
N ALA A 130 -62.97 17.87 -17.36
CA ALA A 130 -63.25 19.18 -16.71
C ALA A 130 -63.94 19.38 -15.31
N ALA A 131 -63.40 20.39 -14.60
CA ALA A 131 -64.03 21.43 -13.75
C ALA A 131 -64.25 21.25 -12.21
N ALA A 132 -63.65 22.20 -11.46
CA ALA A 132 -64.16 22.96 -10.29
C ALA A 132 -64.70 22.23 -9.03
N ALA A 133 -64.64 22.79 -7.80
CA ALA A 133 -63.85 23.88 -7.19
C ALA A 133 -64.01 23.82 -5.65
N GLY A 134 -63.13 24.47 -4.87
CA GLY A 134 -63.30 24.62 -3.42
C GLY A 134 -62.08 25.24 -2.72
N ALA A 135 -62.31 26.15 -1.77
CA ALA A 135 -61.24 26.85 -1.05
C ALA A 135 -61.63 27.20 0.39
N SER A 136 -60.71 27.06 1.34
CA SER A 136 -60.72 27.81 2.61
C SER A 136 -59.33 27.87 3.28
N SER A 137 -59.04 29.08 3.79
CA SER A 137 -58.13 29.43 4.90
C SER A 137 -57.10 28.42 5.45
N GLY A 138 -55.82 28.81 5.42
CA GLY A 138 -54.75 28.18 6.21
C GLY A 138 -53.54 29.11 6.42
N THR A 139 -53.57 29.97 7.45
CA THR A 139 -52.47 30.91 7.75
C THR A 139 -51.34 30.27 8.56
N ALA A 140 -50.22 29.98 7.90
CA ALA A 140 -48.93 29.78 8.58
C ALA A 140 -47.78 30.25 7.67
N ARG A 141 -47.01 31.26 8.10
CA ARG A 141 -45.70 31.55 7.50
C ARG A 141 -44.69 30.57 8.08
N SER A 142 -44.52 29.42 7.44
CA SER A 142 -43.34 28.59 7.68
C SER A 142 -42.20 29.15 6.85
N GLU A 143 -41.12 29.59 7.49
CA GLU A 143 -39.88 29.89 6.78
C GLU A 143 -39.35 28.59 6.17
N ALA A 144 -38.94 28.64 4.90
CA ALA A 144 -38.28 27.51 4.27
C ALA A 144 -36.90 27.34 4.92
N PRO A 145 -36.55 26.16 5.46
CA PRO A 145 -35.23 25.93 6.02
C PRO A 145 -34.21 26.08 4.89
N GLN A 146 -33.38 27.13 4.96
CA GLN A 146 -32.31 27.34 4.00
C GLN A 146 -31.38 26.13 4.02
N LEU A 147 -31.20 25.47 2.87
CA LEU A 147 -30.19 24.43 2.72
C LEU A 147 -28.82 25.09 2.86
N GLN A 148 -28.26 25.04 4.07
CA GLN A 148 -26.84 25.27 4.28
C GLN A 148 -26.09 24.22 3.44
N PRO A 149 -25.10 24.60 2.62
CA PRO A 149 -24.26 23.62 1.93
C PRO A 149 -23.58 22.75 2.99
N ALA A 150 -23.65 21.42 2.82
CA ALA A 150 -23.17 20.48 3.82
C ALA A 150 -21.68 20.70 4.08
N ALA A 151 -21.35 21.22 5.26
CA ALA A 151 -19.97 21.50 5.66
C ALA A 151 -19.22 20.17 5.88
N THR A 152 -18.28 19.88 4.98
CA THR A 152 -17.55 18.60 4.92
C THR A 152 -16.97 18.22 6.28
N SER A 153 -17.40 17.08 6.82
CA SER A 153 -17.18 16.73 8.23
C SER A 153 -15.95 15.84 8.50
N SER A 154 -14.97 15.88 7.58
CA SER A 154 -13.56 15.62 7.88
C SER A 154 -12.75 16.90 7.65
N ARG A 155 -11.99 17.36 8.66
CA ARG A 155 -11.27 18.64 8.62
C ARG A 155 -9.78 18.52 8.35
N TRP A 156 -9.16 17.37 8.66
CA TRP A 156 -7.72 17.20 8.53
C TRP A 156 -7.33 15.96 7.73
N LEU A 157 -8.05 14.85 7.89
CA LEU A 157 -7.70 13.58 7.27
C LEU A 157 -7.83 13.63 5.74
N ALA A 158 -8.88 14.26 5.20
CA ALA A 158 -9.02 14.46 3.76
C ALA A 158 -7.97 15.44 3.19
N GLY A 159 -7.56 16.44 3.99
CA GLY A 159 -6.56 17.45 3.61
C GLY A 159 -5.13 16.92 3.50
N LEU A 160 -4.88 15.69 3.97
CA LEU A 160 -3.60 14.99 3.83
C LEU A 160 -3.43 14.30 2.46
N ILE A 161 -4.48 14.22 1.65
CA ILE A 161 -4.37 13.82 0.23
C ILE A 161 -4.05 15.09 -0.56
N THR A 162 -2.76 15.33 -0.76
CA THR A 162 -2.23 16.59 -1.32
C THR A 162 -2.08 16.57 -2.84
N ASN A 163 -1.95 15.39 -3.45
CA ASN A 163 -2.05 15.23 -4.89
C ASN A 163 -3.50 15.47 -5.34
N LEU A 164 -3.70 16.45 -6.24
CA LEU A 164 -5.03 16.88 -6.68
C LEU A 164 -5.78 15.80 -7.46
N GLU A 165 -5.10 15.09 -8.37
CA GLU A 165 -5.71 14.03 -9.19
C GLU A 165 -6.24 12.90 -8.31
N TRP A 166 -5.45 12.46 -7.33
CA TRP A 166 -5.87 11.48 -6.34
C TRP A 166 -6.98 11.98 -5.43
N ARG A 167 -6.91 13.23 -4.96
CA ARG A 167 -7.95 13.80 -4.11
C ARG A 167 -9.30 13.86 -4.83
N ASP A 168 -9.30 14.25 -6.10
CA ASP A 168 -10.51 14.39 -6.90
C ASP A 168 -11.04 13.00 -7.34
N PHE A 169 -10.16 12.03 -7.64
CA PHE A 169 -10.53 10.62 -7.87
C PHE A 169 -11.07 9.91 -6.62
N LEU A 170 -10.54 10.23 -5.43
CA LEU A 170 -10.96 9.63 -4.16
C LEU A 170 -12.12 10.37 -3.48
N ALA A 171 -12.56 11.52 -4.03
CA ALA A 171 -13.66 12.31 -3.50
C ALA A 171 -14.96 11.51 -3.24
N PRO A 172 -15.39 10.54 -4.09
CA PRO A 172 -16.57 9.70 -3.81
C PRO A 172 -16.42 8.76 -2.61
N ILE A 173 -15.20 8.58 -2.09
CA ILE A 173 -14.85 7.71 -0.96
C ILE A 173 -14.57 8.53 0.31
N THR A 174 -14.00 9.74 0.17
CA THR A 174 -13.74 10.65 1.30
C THR A 174 -14.96 11.51 1.68
N ALA A 175 -15.95 11.65 0.79
CA ALA A 175 -17.17 12.41 1.03
C ALA A 175 -18.05 11.85 2.17
N ASP A 176 -18.75 12.74 2.86
CA ASP A 176 -19.64 12.43 3.99
C ASP A 176 -20.80 11.48 3.62
N SER A 177 -21.19 11.41 2.36
CA SER A 177 -22.18 10.43 1.87
C SER A 177 -21.64 9.00 1.88
N TRP A 178 -20.32 8.79 1.78
CA TRP A 178 -19.71 7.47 1.68
C TRP A 178 -19.90 6.67 2.97
N ARG A 179 -20.70 5.60 2.86
CA ARG A 179 -21.10 4.70 3.97
C ARG A 179 -21.61 5.50 5.19
N SER A 180 -22.39 6.54 4.93
CA SER A 180 -23.00 7.43 5.92
C SER A 180 -21.97 8.06 6.86
N GLY A 181 -20.97 8.76 6.32
CA GLY A 181 -19.91 9.44 7.08
C GLY A 181 -18.83 8.51 7.61
N ALA A 182 -18.50 7.44 6.90
CA ALA A 182 -17.50 6.47 7.39
C ALA A 182 -16.08 7.06 7.44
N PHE A 183 -15.68 7.90 6.47
CA PHE A 183 -14.37 8.53 6.48
C PHE A 183 -14.18 9.48 7.69
N ALA A 184 -15.21 10.28 8.01
CA ALA A 184 -15.25 11.10 9.21
C ALA A 184 -15.27 10.30 10.55
N ARG A 185 -15.61 9.01 10.52
CA ARG A 185 -15.42 8.10 11.68
C ARG A 185 -13.98 7.64 11.83
N ILE A 186 -13.21 7.54 10.73
CA ILE A 186 -11.77 7.23 10.78
C ILE A 186 -11.02 8.42 11.41
N GLU A 187 -11.30 9.65 10.98
CA GLU A 187 -10.72 10.88 11.55
C GLU A 187 -10.94 10.93 13.08
N ARG A 188 -12.21 10.80 13.50
CA ARG A 188 -12.62 10.80 14.91
C ARG A 188 -12.03 9.65 15.73
N PHE A 189 -11.81 8.48 15.13
CA PHE A 189 -11.12 7.37 15.78
C PHE A 189 -9.66 7.75 16.09
N LEU A 190 -8.94 8.31 15.12
CA LEU A 190 -7.54 8.71 15.30
C LEU A 190 -7.38 9.83 16.33
N ASP A 191 -8.25 10.84 16.29
CA ASP A 191 -8.29 11.90 17.29
C ASP A 191 -8.57 11.32 18.69
N GLY A 192 -9.58 10.46 18.81
CA GLY A 192 -9.92 9.81 20.07
C GLY A 192 -8.87 8.82 20.58
N GLU A 193 -8.01 8.25 19.74
CA GLU A 193 -6.85 7.44 20.19
C GLU A 193 -5.70 8.34 20.68
N LYS A 194 -5.45 9.46 20.00
CA LYS A 194 -4.46 10.48 20.39
C LYS A 194 -4.83 11.16 21.70
N GLU A 195 -6.11 11.44 21.94
CA GLU A 195 -6.64 11.94 23.23
C GLU A 195 -6.38 10.98 24.40
N LYS A 196 -6.32 9.66 24.14
CA LYS A 196 -5.92 8.64 25.14
C LYS A 196 -4.40 8.58 25.36
N GLY A 197 -3.63 9.50 24.78
CA GLY A 197 -2.16 9.52 24.86
C GLY A 197 -1.45 8.45 24.03
N ARG A 198 -2.13 7.83 23.07
CA ARG A 198 -1.53 6.78 22.22
C ARG A 198 -0.64 7.38 21.14
N VAL A 199 0.55 6.82 20.95
CA VAL A 199 1.42 7.14 19.82
C VAL A 199 0.94 6.35 18.61
N ILE A 200 0.45 7.07 17.60
CA ILE A 200 -0.04 6.49 16.35
C ILE A 200 0.98 6.72 15.24
N LEU A 201 1.20 5.69 14.41
CA LEU A 201 2.14 5.66 13.30
C LEU A 201 1.40 5.33 11.98
N PRO A 202 1.87 5.77 10.81
CA PRO A 202 2.99 6.70 10.62
C PRO A 202 2.61 8.14 11.05
N PRO A 203 3.52 9.13 11.00
CA PRO A 203 3.18 10.55 11.16
C PRO A 203 2.01 10.98 10.27
N ALA A 204 1.23 11.97 10.70
CA ALA A 204 -0.02 12.35 10.02
C ALA A 204 0.20 12.74 8.55
N THR A 205 1.28 13.44 8.24
CA THR A 205 1.73 13.80 6.88
C THR A 205 1.87 12.59 5.94
N ASP A 206 2.16 11.42 6.50
CA ASP A 206 2.62 10.26 5.76
C ASP A 206 1.51 9.22 5.55
N ILE A 207 0.36 9.36 6.24
CA ILE A 207 -0.78 8.41 6.19
C ILE A 207 -1.22 8.12 4.74
N PHE A 208 -1.12 9.12 3.86
CA PHE A 208 -1.47 9.01 2.44
C PHE A 208 -0.27 9.15 1.49
N ASN A 209 0.97 8.95 1.95
CA ASN A 209 2.17 9.02 1.11
C ASN A 209 2.04 8.15 -0.15
N ALA A 210 1.48 6.94 -0.04
CA ALA A 210 1.24 6.04 -1.17
C ALA A 210 0.40 6.64 -2.32
N PHE A 211 -0.46 7.62 -2.03
CA PHE A 211 -1.18 8.40 -3.05
C PHE A 211 -0.41 9.68 -3.42
N ASN A 212 0.14 10.39 -2.43
CA ASN A 212 0.82 11.66 -2.66
C ASN A 212 2.11 11.52 -3.51
N SER A 213 2.82 10.38 -3.42
CA SER A 213 4.04 10.09 -4.19
C SER A 213 3.82 9.33 -5.49
N CYS A 214 2.68 8.63 -5.63
CA CYS A 214 2.38 7.88 -6.85
C CYS A 214 1.72 8.80 -7.89
N PRO A 215 2.30 9.03 -9.08
CA PRO A 215 1.62 9.81 -10.13
C PRO A 215 0.32 9.11 -10.55
N PHE A 216 -0.82 9.82 -10.53
CA PHE A 216 -2.14 9.21 -10.73
C PHE A 216 -2.30 8.64 -12.14
N LEU A 217 -2.00 9.45 -13.17
CA LEU A 217 -2.00 9.01 -14.57
C LEU A 217 -0.84 8.04 -14.90
N GLY A 218 0.23 8.07 -14.10
CA GLY A 218 1.35 7.14 -14.21
C GLY A 218 1.11 5.77 -13.56
N LEU A 219 0.05 5.62 -12.75
CA LEU A 219 -0.24 4.39 -12.01
C LEU A 219 -0.37 3.18 -12.94
N LYS A 220 0.42 2.14 -12.67
CA LYS A 220 0.52 0.91 -13.48
C LYS A 220 0.66 -0.37 -12.65
N VAL A 221 1.17 -0.27 -11.42
CA VAL A 221 1.25 -1.39 -10.44
C VAL A 221 0.56 -1.01 -9.14
N VAL A 222 -0.12 -1.96 -8.51
CA VAL A 222 -0.66 -1.87 -7.14
C VAL A 222 -0.10 -3.02 -6.31
N LEU A 223 0.53 -2.71 -5.17
CA LEU A 223 1.04 -3.70 -4.22
C LEU A 223 0.31 -3.55 -2.88
N LEU A 224 -0.24 -4.64 -2.35
CA LEU A 224 -1.02 -4.64 -1.12
C LEU A 224 -0.24 -5.17 0.09
N GLY A 225 -0.16 -4.36 1.14
CA GLY A 225 0.28 -4.75 2.49
C GLY A 225 -0.89 -4.87 3.48
N GLN A 226 -0.60 -5.29 4.71
CA GLN A 226 -1.61 -5.53 5.75
C GLN A 226 -1.79 -4.30 6.65
N ASP A 227 -0.79 -4.00 7.48
CA ASP A 227 -0.73 -2.84 8.38
C ASP A 227 0.66 -2.18 8.32
N PRO A 228 0.81 -0.91 8.74
CA PRO A 228 2.10 -0.23 8.73
C PRO A 228 3.04 -0.83 9.77
N TYR A 229 4.34 -0.64 9.57
CA TYR A 229 5.32 -0.94 10.60
C TYR A 229 5.06 -0.14 11.89
N HIS A 230 5.18 -0.82 13.03
CA HIS A 230 4.73 -0.32 14.33
C HIS A 230 5.82 0.29 15.22
N ASP A 231 7.09 0.26 14.81
CA ASP A 231 8.16 0.86 15.59
C ASP A 231 8.40 2.32 15.18
N LEU A 232 8.86 3.14 16.14
CA LEU A 232 9.05 4.58 15.93
C LEU A 232 10.05 4.82 14.78
N HIS A 233 9.74 5.82 13.94
CA HIS A 233 10.53 6.17 12.74
C HIS A 233 10.67 5.04 11.70
N GLN A 234 9.89 3.95 11.79
CA GLN A 234 9.94 2.85 10.83
C GLN A 234 9.01 3.08 9.62
N ALA A 235 7.71 3.31 9.84
CA ALA A 235 6.73 3.50 8.77
C ALA A 235 6.67 4.95 8.24
N HIS A 236 6.54 5.10 6.92
CA HIS A 236 6.31 6.38 6.23
C HIS A 236 5.20 6.29 5.15
N GLY A 237 4.17 5.48 5.41
CA GLY A 237 2.95 5.40 4.58
C GLY A 237 2.96 4.44 3.38
N LEU A 238 4.13 3.93 2.95
CA LEU A 238 4.22 2.90 1.91
C LEU A 238 4.23 1.49 2.53
N CYS A 239 3.61 0.51 1.88
CA CYS A 239 3.71 -0.90 2.28
C CYS A 239 5.14 -1.45 2.06
N PHE A 240 5.60 -2.35 2.93
CA PHE A 240 6.95 -2.97 2.96
C PHE A 240 8.17 -2.03 3.08
N SER A 241 8.02 -0.72 2.87
CA SER A 241 9.10 0.27 2.96
C SER A 241 9.35 0.73 4.41
N VAL A 242 10.59 1.14 4.68
CA VAL A 242 10.98 1.85 5.91
C VAL A 242 11.80 3.10 5.57
N LEU A 243 11.91 4.04 6.50
CA LEU A 243 12.80 5.19 6.30
C LEU A 243 14.27 4.77 6.11
N PRO A 244 15.11 5.63 5.52
CA PRO A 244 16.58 5.49 5.55
C PRO A 244 17.12 5.25 6.97
N GLU A 245 18.33 4.69 7.06
CA GLU A 245 19.02 4.31 8.30
C GLU A 245 18.33 3.21 9.14
N VAL A 246 17.04 2.96 8.96
CA VAL A 246 16.30 1.87 9.60
C VAL A 246 16.75 0.50 9.08
N ALA A 247 17.01 -0.43 9.99
CA ALA A 247 17.40 -1.80 9.65
C ALA A 247 16.32 -2.53 8.83
N LEU A 248 16.73 -3.16 7.72
CA LEU A 248 15.86 -3.87 6.78
C LEU A 248 14.93 -4.89 7.47
N PRO A 249 13.59 -4.73 7.40
CA PRO A 249 12.65 -5.70 7.97
C PRO A 249 12.80 -7.10 7.36
N PRO A 250 12.46 -8.19 8.08
CA PRO A 250 12.69 -9.55 7.60
C PRO A 250 12.02 -9.87 6.25
N SER A 251 10.81 -9.36 6.00
CA SER A 251 10.12 -9.48 4.71
C SER A 251 10.87 -8.74 3.59
N LEU A 252 11.37 -7.53 3.85
CA LEU A 252 12.08 -6.73 2.85
C LEU A 252 13.44 -7.35 2.48
N ARG A 253 14.13 -7.97 3.44
CA ARG A 253 15.34 -8.77 3.16
C ARG A 253 15.05 -9.95 2.23
N ASN A 254 13.86 -10.54 2.30
CA ASN A 254 13.44 -11.61 1.40
C ASN A 254 12.95 -11.09 0.03
N ILE A 255 12.38 -9.89 -0.02
CA ILE A 255 12.08 -9.17 -1.27
C ILE A 255 13.36 -8.88 -2.05
N TYR A 256 14.39 -8.32 -1.40
CA TYR A 256 15.68 -8.05 -2.05
C TYR A 256 16.40 -9.31 -2.52
N LYS A 257 16.30 -10.42 -1.78
CA LYS A 257 16.83 -11.73 -2.23
C LYS A 257 16.17 -12.18 -3.54
N GLU A 258 14.83 -12.16 -3.58
CA GLU A 258 14.09 -12.56 -4.79
C GLU A 258 14.41 -11.64 -5.97
N LEU A 259 14.46 -10.31 -5.77
CA LEU A 259 14.90 -9.36 -6.79
C LEU A 259 16.31 -9.64 -7.32
N THR A 260 17.23 -10.10 -6.47
CA THR A 260 18.61 -10.45 -6.86
C THR A 260 18.66 -11.70 -7.76
N THR A 261 17.69 -12.61 -7.64
CA THR A 261 17.57 -13.82 -8.48
C THR A 261 16.63 -13.67 -9.67
N ASP A 262 15.71 -12.69 -9.63
CA ASP A 262 14.67 -12.48 -10.65
C ASP A 262 15.03 -11.36 -11.66
N ILE A 263 15.71 -10.31 -11.21
CA ILE A 263 16.06 -9.14 -12.03
C ILE A 263 17.56 -9.12 -12.29
N ALA A 264 17.96 -9.43 -13.53
CA ALA A 264 19.35 -9.44 -13.95
C ALA A 264 20.06 -8.10 -13.65
N GLY A 265 21.18 -8.17 -12.92
CA GLY A 265 21.97 -7.00 -12.54
C GLY A 265 21.45 -6.21 -11.32
N PHE A 266 20.35 -6.64 -10.66
CA PHE A 266 19.87 -6.00 -9.44
C PHE A 266 20.88 -6.10 -8.29
N GLN A 267 21.09 -4.97 -7.61
CA GLN A 267 21.95 -4.84 -6.44
C GLN A 267 21.13 -4.34 -5.26
N ALA A 268 20.98 -5.20 -4.24
CA ALA A 268 20.24 -4.88 -3.03
C ALA A 268 20.88 -3.71 -2.25
N PRO A 269 20.16 -2.59 -2.03
CA PRO A 269 20.68 -1.47 -1.24
C PRO A 269 20.71 -1.82 0.25
N ARG A 270 21.44 -1.02 1.03
CA ARG A 270 21.54 -1.19 2.50
C ARG A 270 20.37 -0.57 3.28
N HIS A 271 19.50 0.20 2.63
CA HIS A 271 18.31 0.84 3.21
C HIS A 271 17.01 0.20 2.73
N GLY A 272 15.93 0.40 3.49
CA GLY A 272 14.60 -0.09 3.15
C GLY A 272 13.64 0.94 2.53
N TYR A 273 14.16 2.10 2.10
CA TYR A 273 13.38 3.16 1.48
C TYR A 273 13.05 2.82 0.01
N LEU A 274 11.75 2.74 -0.31
CA LEU A 274 11.22 2.29 -1.61
C LEU A 274 10.46 3.39 -2.37
N GLN A 275 10.60 4.66 -1.96
CA GLN A 275 9.87 5.81 -2.51
C GLN A 275 9.95 5.90 -4.05
N SER A 276 11.14 5.62 -4.61
CA SER A 276 11.40 5.63 -6.06
C SER A 276 10.70 4.52 -6.85
N TRP A 277 10.07 3.53 -6.21
CA TRP A 277 9.11 2.66 -6.89
C TRP A 277 7.74 3.33 -6.98
N SER A 278 7.30 4.03 -5.92
CA SER A 278 5.99 4.69 -5.94
C SER A 278 5.94 5.82 -6.97
N GLU A 279 7.01 6.62 -7.05
CA GLU A 279 7.23 7.67 -8.05
C GLU A 279 7.17 7.17 -9.50
N GLN A 280 7.43 5.87 -9.76
CA GLN A 280 7.31 5.25 -11.09
C GLN A 280 5.89 4.82 -11.46
N GLY A 281 4.89 5.06 -10.60
CA GLY A 281 3.51 4.62 -10.79
C GLY A 281 3.16 3.32 -10.05
N MET A 282 3.71 3.11 -8.85
CA MET A 282 3.40 1.97 -7.99
C MET A 282 2.65 2.41 -6.72
N LEU A 283 1.37 2.06 -6.63
CA LEU A 283 0.57 2.31 -5.42
C LEU A 283 0.92 1.24 -4.36
N MET A 284 1.67 1.66 -3.34
CA MET A 284 2.17 0.79 -2.27
C MET A 284 1.26 0.87 -1.03
N LEU A 285 0.06 0.30 -1.14
CA LEU A 285 -1.06 0.50 -0.20
C LEU A 285 -1.11 -0.59 0.90
N ASN A 286 -1.14 -0.20 2.17
CA ASN A 286 -1.55 -1.11 3.26
C ASN A 286 -3.08 -1.11 3.40
N ALA A 287 -3.69 -2.23 3.80
CA ALA A 287 -5.14 -2.28 4.08
C ALA A 287 -5.54 -1.55 5.38
N THR A 288 -4.60 -1.37 6.31
CA THR A 288 -4.72 -0.46 7.45
C THR A 288 -3.68 0.65 7.28
N LEU A 289 -4.07 1.93 7.30
CA LEU A 289 -3.13 3.05 7.05
C LEU A 289 -2.48 3.62 8.31
N THR A 290 -2.85 3.11 9.50
CA THR A 290 -2.24 3.52 10.78
C THR A 290 -2.14 2.33 11.74
N VAL A 291 -1.29 2.44 12.76
CA VAL A 291 -1.12 1.46 13.84
C VAL A 291 -0.73 2.18 15.14
N GLU A 292 -0.99 1.56 16.30
CA GLU A 292 -0.49 2.04 17.59
C GLU A 292 0.95 1.53 17.80
N ALA A 293 1.84 2.37 18.31
CA ALA A 293 3.25 2.05 18.47
C ALA A 293 3.47 0.72 19.23
N HIS A 294 4.35 -0.12 18.69
CA HIS A 294 4.71 -1.46 19.15
C HIS A 294 3.53 -2.47 19.23
N LYS A 295 2.38 -2.19 18.61
CA LYS A 295 1.18 -3.04 18.63
C LYS A 295 0.69 -3.36 17.22
N ALA A 296 1.35 -4.31 16.56
CA ALA A 296 0.93 -4.86 15.26
C ALA A 296 -0.59 -5.12 15.21
N ASN A 297 -1.22 -4.71 14.11
CA ASN A 297 -2.64 -4.89 13.81
C ASN A 297 -3.64 -4.22 14.80
N SER A 298 -3.21 -3.36 15.73
CA SER A 298 -4.11 -2.72 16.73
C SER A 298 -5.32 -2.01 16.11
N HIS A 299 -5.14 -1.38 14.94
CA HIS A 299 -6.16 -0.61 14.24
C HIS A 299 -6.97 -1.42 13.20
N SER A 300 -6.57 -2.65 12.89
CA SER A 300 -7.09 -3.46 11.76
C SER A 300 -8.60 -3.72 11.81
N LYS A 301 -9.17 -3.83 13.02
CA LYS A 301 -10.60 -4.11 13.28
C LYS A 301 -11.39 -2.91 13.80
N THR A 302 -10.70 -1.87 14.25
CA THR A 302 -11.26 -0.78 15.07
C THR A 302 -11.33 0.57 14.33
N SER A 303 -10.35 0.84 13.48
CA SER A 303 -10.22 2.14 12.78
C SER A 303 -11.21 2.36 11.64
N GLY A 304 -11.67 1.28 11.00
CA GLY A 304 -12.42 1.34 9.73
C GLY A 304 -11.56 1.39 8.46
N TRP A 305 -10.22 1.49 8.55
CA TRP A 305 -9.33 1.62 7.38
C TRP A 305 -9.55 0.55 6.31
N THR A 306 -9.69 -0.73 6.69
CA THR A 306 -9.92 -1.83 5.75
C THR A 306 -11.15 -1.60 4.84
N ALA A 307 -12.19 -0.92 5.33
CA ALA A 307 -13.37 -0.61 4.53
C ALA A 307 -13.14 0.55 3.54
N PHE A 308 -12.22 1.47 3.87
CA PHE A 308 -11.76 2.54 2.98
C PHE A 308 -10.87 1.96 1.89
N THR A 309 -9.84 1.19 2.24
CA THR A 309 -8.91 0.61 1.26
C THR A 309 -9.60 -0.37 0.31
N ASP A 310 -10.59 -1.13 0.78
CA ASP A 310 -11.35 -2.05 -0.08
C ASP A 310 -12.23 -1.28 -1.08
N ALA A 311 -12.74 -0.10 -0.70
CA ALA A 311 -13.40 0.80 -1.63
C ALA A 311 -12.41 1.45 -2.61
N VAL A 312 -11.19 1.80 -2.18
CA VAL A 312 -10.13 2.32 -3.07
C VAL A 312 -9.74 1.27 -4.13
N ILE A 313 -9.51 0.02 -3.73
CA ILE A 313 -9.16 -1.08 -4.66
C ILE A 313 -10.29 -1.29 -5.68
N GLN A 314 -11.54 -1.32 -5.22
CA GLN A 314 -12.70 -1.49 -6.09
C GLN A 314 -12.87 -0.29 -7.05
N HIS A 315 -12.72 0.94 -6.56
CA HIS A 315 -12.86 2.15 -7.37
C HIS A 315 -11.74 2.28 -8.41
N LEU A 316 -10.49 1.90 -8.05
CA LEU A 316 -9.39 1.77 -9.01
C LEU A 316 -9.72 0.77 -10.11
N SER A 317 -10.19 -0.43 -9.77
CA SER A 317 -10.51 -1.46 -10.76
C SER A 317 -11.67 -1.08 -11.69
N GLN A 318 -12.58 -0.22 -11.23
CA GLN A 318 -13.75 0.20 -12.00
C GLN A 318 -13.49 1.47 -12.82
N HIS A 319 -12.78 2.45 -12.26
CA HIS A 319 -12.75 3.83 -12.78
C HIS A 319 -11.36 4.40 -13.09
N HIS A 320 -10.26 3.76 -12.68
CA HIS A 320 -8.93 4.25 -13.09
C HIS A 320 -8.80 4.15 -14.63
N PRO A 321 -8.19 5.12 -15.34
CA PRO A 321 -8.07 5.05 -16.80
C PRO A 321 -7.21 3.87 -17.26
N ASN A 322 -6.11 3.56 -16.56
CA ASN A 322 -5.12 2.58 -17.00
C ASN A 322 -5.57 1.14 -16.71
N ARG A 323 -5.01 0.19 -17.45
CA ARG A 323 -4.96 -1.22 -17.02
C ARG A 323 -3.84 -1.35 -16.00
N LEU A 324 -4.00 -2.22 -15.01
CA LEU A 324 -3.11 -2.29 -13.84
C LEU A 324 -2.65 -3.72 -13.59
N VAL A 325 -1.45 -3.87 -13.03
CA VAL A 325 -0.97 -5.13 -12.44
C VAL A 325 -1.14 -5.06 -10.92
N PHE A 326 -1.91 -5.97 -10.34
CA PHE A 326 -2.08 -6.12 -8.90
C PHE A 326 -1.18 -7.24 -8.37
N LEU A 327 -0.29 -6.91 -7.42
CA LEU A 327 0.60 -7.86 -6.75
C LEU A 327 0.00 -8.26 -5.39
N LEU A 328 -0.44 -9.52 -5.29
CA LEU A 328 -1.15 -10.05 -4.12
C LEU A 328 -0.30 -11.11 -3.40
N TRP A 329 0.53 -10.66 -2.45
CA TRP A 329 1.46 -11.51 -1.72
C TRP A 329 0.84 -12.09 -0.45
N GLY A 330 0.43 -13.37 -0.53
CA GLY A 330 -0.16 -14.16 0.55
C GLY A 330 -1.65 -13.93 0.81
N GLY A 331 -2.23 -14.82 1.61
CA GLY A 331 -3.69 -14.98 1.76
C GLY A 331 -4.47 -13.73 2.16
N TYR A 332 -3.87 -12.79 2.91
CA TYR A 332 -4.54 -11.53 3.26
C TYR A 332 -4.72 -10.61 2.05
N ALA A 333 -3.70 -10.48 1.20
CA ALA A 333 -3.78 -9.71 -0.05
C ALA A 333 -4.64 -10.45 -1.09
N GLN A 334 -4.50 -11.78 -1.20
CA GLN A 334 -5.27 -12.61 -2.14
C GLN A 334 -6.79 -12.54 -1.88
N GLN A 335 -7.23 -12.37 -0.62
CA GLN A 335 -8.64 -12.10 -0.28
C GLN A 335 -9.21 -10.81 -0.92
N LYS A 336 -8.37 -9.90 -1.39
CA LYS A 336 -8.76 -8.67 -2.10
C LYS A 336 -8.98 -8.89 -3.61
N LYS A 337 -8.59 -10.04 -4.17
CA LYS A 337 -8.82 -10.41 -5.59
C LYS A 337 -10.29 -10.25 -6.03
N LYS A 338 -11.24 -10.53 -5.13
CA LYS A 338 -12.68 -10.34 -5.35
C LYS A 338 -13.14 -8.89 -5.57
N LEU A 339 -12.27 -7.91 -5.35
CA LEU A 339 -12.51 -6.47 -5.55
C LEU A 339 -11.96 -5.99 -6.90
N ILE A 340 -11.30 -6.86 -7.66
CA ILE A 340 -10.56 -6.55 -8.88
C ILE A 340 -11.21 -7.28 -10.05
N ASP A 341 -11.54 -6.54 -11.11
CA ASP A 341 -11.93 -7.09 -12.40
C ASP A 341 -10.71 -7.69 -13.11
N ALA A 342 -10.54 -9.00 -12.95
CA ALA A 342 -9.49 -9.78 -13.58
C ALA A 342 -9.69 -10.02 -15.09
N SER A 343 -10.78 -9.53 -15.71
CA SER A 343 -10.90 -9.47 -17.17
C SER A 343 -10.20 -8.22 -17.72
N ARG A 344 -10.20 -7.12 -16.96
CA ARG A 344 -9.56 -5.85 -17.30
C ARG A 344 -8.10 -5.78 -16.82
N HIS A 345 -7.85 -6.14 -15.56
CA HIS A 345 -6.56 -6.00 -14.88
C HIS A 345 -5.83 -7.35 -14.75
N ILE A 346 -4.50 -7.31 -14.69
CA ILE A 346 -3.69 -8.51 -14.44
C ILE A 346 -3.49 -8.66 -12.93
N VAL A 347 -3.73 -9.85 -12.39
CA VAL A 347 -3.54 -10.17 -10.96
C VAL A 347 -2.46 -11.23 -10.84
N LEU A 348 -1.35 -10.90 -10.17
CA LEU A 348 -0.24 -11.82 -9.90
C LEU A 348 -0.25 -12.17 -8.40
N GLU A 349 -0.44 -13.46 -8.10
CA GLU A 349 -0.52 -13.97 -6.74
C GLU A 349 0.76 -14.73 -6.40
N SER A 350 1.36 -14.44 -5.24
CA SER A 350 2.53 -15.17 -4.73
C SER A 350 2.37 -15.44 -3.23
N VAL A 351 3.26 -16.25 -2.66
CA VAL A 351 3.36 -16.45 -1.20
C VAL A 351 3.84 -15.14 -0.55
N HIS A 352 3.60 -14.94 0.75
CA HIS A 352 4.06 -13.72 1.42
C HIS A 352 5.58 -13.78 1.74
N PRO A 353 6.36 -12.70 1.52
CA PRO A 353 7.81 -12.66 1.79
C PRO A 353 8.24 -12.82 3.26
N SER A 354 7.33 -12.88 4.23
CA SER A 354 7.68 -13.15 5.64
C SER A 354 8.50 -14.44 5.80
N PRO A 355 9.50 -14.51 6.71
CA PRO A 355 10.22 -15.75 7.03
C PRO A 355 9.33 -16.94 7.40
N LEU A 356 8.10 -16.71 7.89
CA LEU A 356 7.12 -17.76 8.19
C LEU A 356 6.57 -18.48 6.94
N SER A 357 6.77 -17.90 5.76
CA SER A 357 6.17 -18.36 4.50
C SER A 357 7.13 -18.38 3.32
N ALA A 358 8.23 -17.62 3.33
CA ALA A 358 9.05 -17.40 2.12
C ALA A 358 9.65 -18.69 1.51
N SER A 359 10.06 -19.65 2.34
CA SER A 359 10.55 -20.96 1.89
C SER A 359 9.48 -21.89 1.28
N ARG A 360 8.20 -21.48 1.31
CA ARG A 360 7.06 -22.24 0.78
C ARG A 360 6.56 -21.72 -0.58
N GLY A 361 7.37 -20.91 -1.28
CA GLY A 361 7.07 -20.40 -2.63
C GLY A 361 7.13 -18.87 -2.80
N TRP A 362 7.89 -18.14 -1.97
CA TRP A 362 8.28 -16.76 -2.31
C TRP A 362 9.57 -16.75 -3.14
N PHE A 363 10.56 -17.54 -2.74
CA PHE A 363 11.81 -17.64 -3.49
C PHE A 363 11.59 -18.45 -4.77
N GLY A 364 11.97 -17.88 -5.92
CA GLY A 364 11.68 -18.45 -7.24
C GLY A 364 10.22 -18.27 -7.67
N CYS A 365 9.52 -17.27 -7.16
CA CYS A 365 8.18 -16.90 -7.64
C CYS A 365 8.22 -15.97 -8.86
N HIS A 366 9.37 -15.36 -9.15
CA HIS A 366 9.64 -14.53 -10.33
C HIS A 366 8.64 -13.38 -10.55
N CYS A 367 8.11 -12.83 -9.45
CA CYS A 367 6.98 -11.90 -9.51
C CYS A 367 7.35 -10.49 -10.02
N PHE A 368 8.63 -10.10 -10.05
CA PHE A 368 9.07 -8.79 -10.52
C PHE A 368 9.33 -8.79 -12.03
N SER A 369 9.90 -9.87 -12.56
CA SER A 369 10.01 -10.10 -14.00
C SER A 369 8.64 -10.37 -14.63
N ALA A 370 7.79 -11.20 -13.99
CA ALA A 370 6.40 -11.42 -14.42
C ALA A 370 5.56 -10.13 -14.40
N CYS A 371 5.78 -9.25 -13.41
CA CYS A 371 5.14 -7.92 -13.38
C CYS A 371 5.59 -7.05 -14.56
N ASN A 372 6.87 -7.06 -14.93
CA ASN A 372 7.37 -6.31 -16.09
C ASN A 372 6.84 -6.86 -17.42
N ALA A 373 6.78 -8.19 -17.59
CA ALA A 373 6.15 -8.80 -18.76
C ALA A 373 4.64 -8.47 -18.86
N ALA A 374 3.93 -8.46 -17.72
CA ALA A 374 2.54 -8.04 -17.64
C ALA A 374 2.35 -6.55 -18.02
N LEU A 375 3.24 -5.65 -17.59
CA LEU A 375 3.23 -4.24 -18.01
C LEU A 375 3.46 -4.10 -19.52
N GLN A 376 4.45 -4.79 -20.06
CA GLN A 376 4.80 -4.75 -21.49
C GLN A 376 3.65 -5.25 -22.38
N SER A 377 2.99 -6.36 -22.01
CA SER A 377 1.81 -6.86 -22.75
C SER A 377 0.59 -5.93 -22.71
N MET A 378 0.57 -4.95 -21.81
CA MET A 378 -0.45 -3.89 -21.74
C MET A 378 0.03 -2.55 -22.35
N GLY A 379 1.24 -2.50 -22.93
CA GLY A 379 1.82 -1.29 -23.51
C GLY A 379 2.39 -0.29 -22.48
N HIS A 380 2.49 -0.67 -21.20
CA HIS A 380 3.08 0.18 -20.16
C HIS A 380 4.60 0.02 -20.09
N LEU A 381 5.30 1.12 -19.76
CA LEU A 381 6.71 1.10 -19.42
C LEU A 381 6.94 0.20 -18.19
N PRO A 382 7.92 -0.74 -18.22
CA PRO A 382 8.29 -1.57 -17.07
C PRO A 382 8.57 -0.78 -15.77
N MET A 383 8.59 -1.49 -14.65
CA MET A 383 9.20 -1.00 -13.41
C MET A 383 10.73 -1.17 -13.48
N HIS A 384 11.44 -0.08 -13.22
CA HIS A 384 12.86 -0.11 -12.89
C HIS A 384 12.99 -0.47 -11.42
N TRP A 385 13.14 -1.77 -11.15
CA TRP A 385 13.19 -2.31 -9.79
C TRP A 385 14.45 -1.94 -9.00
N GLN A 386 15.55 -1.60 -9.68
CA GLN A 386 16.77 -1.13 -9.03
C GLN A 386 16.48 0.15 -8.25
N LEU A 387 16.89 0.15 -6.99
CA LEU A 387 16.80 1.29 -6.09
C LEU A 387 18.11 2.10 -6.13
N PRO A 388 18.10 3.39 -5.77
CA PRO A 388 19.33 4.08 -5.38
C PRO A 388 20.11 3.24 -4.34
N LEU A 389 21.44 3.22 -4.43
CA LEU A 389 22.27 2.50 -3.44
C LEU A 389 22.43 3.28 -2.13
N ASN A 390 22.24 4.60 -2.21
CA ASN A 390 22.20 5.55 -1.09
C ASN A 390 20.82 6.21 -1.08
N ALA A 391 20.22 6.35 0.09
CA ALA A 391 19.02 7.18 0.31
C ALA A 391 19.29 8.18 1.44
N SER A 392 18.99 9.44 1.19
CA SER A 392 18.87 10.47 2.24
C SER A 392 17.47 10.45 2.84
N LEU A 393 17.33 10.95 4.06
CA LEU A 393 16.02 11.38 4.56
C LEU A 393 15.46 12.52 3.67
N PRO A 394 14.13 12.58 3.46
CA PRO A 394 13.47 13.67 2.73
C PRO A 394 13.39 14.97 3.53
#